data_AF-A0A151BEE4-F1
#
_entry.id   AF-A0A151BEE4-F1
#
_cell.length_a   1.000
_cell.length_b   1.000
_cell.length_c   1.000
_cell.angle_alpha   90.00
_cell.angle_beta   90.00
_cell.angle_gamma   90.00
#
_symmetry.space_group_name_H-M   'P 1'
#
loop_
_entity.id
_entity.type
_entity.pdbx_description
1 polymer ?
#
loop_
_entity_poly.entity_id
_entity_poly.type
_entity_poly.pdbx_seq_one_letter_code
_entity_poly.pdbx_strand_id
1 'polypeptide(L)'
;DFYTWTTYKTAMVTQLINIFIGVFAWGVSATYVQRPVNEMYGSDYISFLVVGIAIGNLIMPLVQGVQRQLNPWTLETILMTGVSTPVFVIGNVMWRYILSVLTFIPYLLIGIYLFNVRLNLNVPCTIIAFIVSAAILVGLAMISTGLRIVTKSEDPVTWAINILQNLFSGIAFPVVYLDTIFFPGASIVSWLLPQTWVYHLCRLSMLTNPRPAYAA
;
A
#
# COMPACT_ATOMS: atom_id res chain seq x y z
N ASP A 1 1.14 -20.86 6.80
CA ASP A 1 1.04 -20.06 5.55
C ASP A 1 2.05 -20.41 4.47
N PHE A 2 3.37 -20.42 4.72
CA PHE A 2 4.37 -20.83 3.71
C PHE A 2 4.07 -22.20 3.09
N TYR A 3 3.89 -23.22 3.94
CA TYR A 3 3.59 -24.59 3.52
C TYR A 3 2.29 -24.69 2.71
N THR A 4 1.27 -23.93 3.12
CA THR A 4 -0.01 -23.80 2.41
C THR A 4 0.24 -23.21 1.02
N TRP A 5 0.95 -22.08 0.94
CA TRP A 5 1.22 -21.38 -0.32
C TRP A 5 2.02 -22.23 -1.31
N THR A 6 3.02 -22.99 -0.85
CA THR A 6 3.79 -23.90 -1.73
C THR A 6 3.00 -25.13 -2.17
N THR A 7 2.05 -25.60 -1.35
CA THR A 7 1.21 -26.76 -1.66
C THR A 7 0.11 -26.42 -2.67
N TYR A 8 -0.52 -25.25 -2.55
CA TYR A 8 -1.61 -24.82 -3.43
C TYR A 8 -1.09 -24.13 -4.70
N LYS A 9 -0.52 -24.91 -5.62
CA LYS A 9 0.01 -24.43 -6.92
C LYS A 9 -1.00 -23.59 -7.71
N THR A 10 -2.28 -23.96 -7.67
CA THR A 10 -3.35 -23.19 -8.32
C THR A 10 -3.48 -21.78 -7.75
N ALA A 11 -3.33 -21.61 -6.43
CA ALA A 11 -3.40 -20.29 -5.81
C ALA A 11 -2.24 -19.38 -6.27
N MET A 12 -1.04 -19.94 -6.38
CA MET A 12 0.14 -19.22 -6.89
C MET A 12 -0.04 -18.78 -8.34
N VAL A 13 -0.54 -19.65 -9.22
CA VAL A 13 -0.81 -19.33 -10.63
C VAL A 13 -1.89 -18.24 -10.75
N THR A 14 -2.99 -18.38 -10.02
CA THR A 14 -4.06 -17.38 -9.99
C THR A 14 -3.56 -16.03 -9.48
N GLN A 15 -2.64 -16.01 -8.51
CA GLN A 15 -2.03 -14.78 -8.01
C GLN A 15 -1.22 -14.06 -9.10
N LEU A 16 -0.39 -14.78 -9.87
CA LEU A 16 0.37 -14.22 -11.00
C LEU A 16 -0.55 -13.66 -12.10
N ILE A 17 -1.63 -14.38 -12.43
CA ILE A 17 -2.63 -13.93 -13.40
C ILE A 17 -3.29 -12.63 -12.92
N ASN A 18 -3.67 -12.54 -11.65
CA ASN A 18 -4.27 -11.33 -11.07
C ASN A 18 -3.31 -10.13 -11.12
N ILE A 19 -2.02 -10.35 -10.89
CA ILE A 19 -1.00 -9.30 -11.01
C ILE A 19 -0.99 -8.75 -12.44
N PHE A 20 -0.92 -9.65 -13.43
CA PHE A 20 -0.88 -9.27 -14.84
C PHE A 20 -2.14 -8.51 -15.26
N ILE A 21 -3.32 -9.03 -14.94
CA ILE A 21 -4.61 -8.38 -15.23
C ILE A 21 -4.68 -7.02 -14.54
N GLY A 22 -4.26 -6.92 -13.28
CA GLY A 22 -4.28 -5.68 -12.51
C GLY A 22 -3.40 -4.60 -13.15
N VAL A 23 -2.13 -4.90 -13.46
CA VAL A 23 -1.24 -3.92 -14.12
C VAL A 23 -1.83 -3.50 -15.47
N PHE A 24 -2.31 -4.46 -16.25
CA PHE A 24 -2.84 -4.20 -17.59
C PHE A 24 -4.08 -3.30 -17.54
N ALA A 25 -5.07 -3.63 -16.72
CA ALA A 25 -6.31 -2.86 -16.59
C ALA A 25 -6.02 -1.41 -16.20
N TRP A 26 -5.17 -1.21 -15.19
CA TRP A 26 -4.84 0.12 -14.70
C TRP A 26 -3.94 0.91 -15.66
N GLY A 27 -2.99 0.26 -16.31
CA GLY A 27 -2.13 0.93 -17.29
C GLY A 27 -2.92 1.41 -18.51
N VAL A 28 -3.94 0.65 -18.97
CA VAL A 28 -4.87 1.11 -20.00
C VAL A 28 -5.67 2.33 -19.50
N SER A 29 -6.22 2.30 -18.29
CA SER A 29 -6.89 3.47 -17.71
C SER A 29 -5.98 4.69 -17.62
N ALA A 30 -4.69 4.50 -17.32
CA ALA A 30 -3.70 5.57 -17.25
C ALA A 30 -3.46 6.25 -18.61
N THR A 31 -3.42 5.47 -19.69
CA THR A 31 -3.22 6.01 -21.05
C THR A 31 -4.40 6.86 -21.54
N TYR A 32 -5.63 6.56 -21.08
CA TYR A 32 -6.84 7.30 -21.46
C TYR A 32 -6.99 8.63 -20.72
N VAL A 33 -6.52 8.73 -19.48
CA VAL A 33 -6.66 9.92 -18.65
C VAL A 33 -5.38 10.74 -18.71
N GLN A 34 -5.20 11.54 -19.77
CA GLN A 34 -4.09 12.49 -19.84
C GLN A 34 -4.40 13.73 -19.01
N ARG A 35 -4.02 13.73 -17.72
CA ARG A 35 -4.00 14.93 -16.86
C ARG A 35 -2.55 15.30 -16.53
N PRO A 36 -2.19 16.60 -16.53
CA PRO A 36 -0.81 17.02 -16.32
C PRO A 36 -0.38 16.89 -14.86
N VAL A 37 0.14 15.73 -14.45
CA VAL A 37 0.75 15.50 -13.11
C VAL A 37 2.19 16.04 -13.02
N ASN A 38 2.65 16.71 -14.07
CA ASN A 38 4.04 17.13 -14.25
C ASN A 38 4.52 18.13 -13.18
N GLU A 39 3.60 18.93 -12.61
CA GLU A 39 3.94 20.03 -11.69
C GLU A 39 4.41 19.58 -10.30
N MET A 40 4.03 18.38 -9.83
CA MET A 40 4.37 17.93 -8.46
C MET A 40 5.48 16.88 -8.39
N TYR A 41 5.51 15.93 -9.32
CA TYR A 41 6.45 14.78 -9.26
C TYR A 41 7.43 14.74 -10.44
N GLY A 42 7.31 15.67 -11.40
CA GLY A 42 8.18 15.73 -12.58
C GLY A 42 8.13 14.48 -13.47
N SER A 43 6.99 13.77 -13.46
CA SER A 43 6.82 12.47 -14.10
C SER A 43 5.46 12.34 -14.79
N ASP A 44 5.39 11.49 -15.81
CA ASP A 44 4.14 11.16 -16.52
C ASP A 44 3.08 10.58 -15.59
N TYR A 45 1.79 10.86 -15.88
CA TYR A 45 0.65 10.32 -15.12
C TYR A 45 0.66 8.78 -15.04
N ILE A 46 1.10 8.13 -16.11
CA ILE A 46 1.24 6.67 -16.18
C ILE A 46 2.23 6.17 -15.13
N SER A 47 3.38 6.82 -15.02
CA SER A 47 4.40 6.52 -14.01
C SER A 47 3.87 6.72 -12.59
N PHE A 48 3.15 7.82 -12.36
CA PHE A 48 2.52 8.12 -11.08
C PHE A 48 1.47 7.07 -10.67
N LEU A 49 0.62 6.64 -11.59
CA LEU A 49 -0.46 5.70 -11.33
C LEU A 49 0.08 4.28 -11.06
N VAL A 50 0.96 3.80 -11.93
CA VAL A 50 1.57 2.47 -11.82
C VAL A 50 2.34 2.34 -10.50
N VAL A 51 3.12 3.36 -10.11
CA VAL A 51 3.82 3.39 -8.82
C VAL A 51 2.82 3.39 -7.66
N GLY A 52 1.78 4.21 -7.70
CA GLY A 52 0.74 4.25 -6.66
C GLY A 52 0.06 2.89 -6.45
N ILE A 53 -0.25 2.19 -7.53
CA ILE A 53 -0.88 0.86 -7.47
C ILE A 53 0.10 -0.21 -6.98
N ALA A 54 1.35 -0.16 -7.42
CA ALA A 54 2.37 -1.09 -6.95
C ALA A 54 2.58 -0.93 -5.43
N ILE A 55 2.66 0.32 -4.94
CA ILE A 55 2.71 0.63 -3.50
C ILE A 55 1.46 0.09 -2.79
N GLY A 56 0.27 0.33 -3.32
CA GLY A 56 -0.98 -0.15 -2.72
C GLY A 56 -1.03 -1.67 -2.57
N ASN A 57 -0.55 -2.40 -3.58
CA ASN A 57 -0.46 -3.86 -3.56
C ASN A 57 0.62 -4.39 -2.61
N LEU A 58 1.69 -3.65 -2.38
CA LEU A 58 2.69 -4.00 -1.37
C LEU A 58 2.11 -3.83 0.05
N ILE A 59 1.35 -2.77 0.25
CA ILE A 59 1.08 -2.23 1.57
C ILE A 59 -0.25 -2.70 2.18
N MET A 60 -1.31 -2.80 1.39
CA MET A 60 -2.63 -3.25 1.89
C MET A 60 -2.63 -4.66 2.51
N PRO A 61 -1.88 -5.64 1.98
CA PRO A 61 -1.83 -6.97 2.59
C PRO A 61 -1.22 -6.98 3.99
N LEU A 62 -0.35 -6.02 4.34
CA LEU A 62 0.21 -5.89 5.69
C LEU A 62 -0.87 -5.60 6.72
N VAL A 63 -1.68 -4.57 6.45
CA VAL A 63 -2.77 -4.13 7.34
C VAL A 63 -3.79 -5.26 7.51
N GLN A 64 -4.20 -5.87 6.41
CA GLN A 64 -5.13 -6.99 6.41
C GLN A 64 -4.56 -8.25 7.08
N GLY A 65 -3.24 -8.44 7.05
CA GLY A 65 -2.56 -9.53 7.74
C GLY A 65 -2.76 -9.45 9.25
N VAL A 66 -2.45 -8.29 9.81
CA VAL A 66 -2.64 -8.01 11.24
C VAL A 66 -4.10 -8.19 11.65
N GLN A 67 -5.02 -7.53 10.93
CA GLN A 67 -6.45 -7.53 11.28
C GLN A 67 -7.11 -8.91 11.16
N ARG A 68 -6.69 -9.73 10.18
CA ARG A 68 -7.25 -11.06 9.97
C ARG A 68 -6.80 -12.04 11.05
N GLN A 69 -5.56 -11.91 11.52
CA GLN A 69 -4.97 -12.85 12.46
C GLN A 69 -5.36 -12.56 13.91
N LEU A 70 -5.44 -11.28 14.27
CA LEU A 70 -5.89 -10.84 15.60
C LEU A 70 -7.41 -10.65 15.63
N ASN A 71 -8.13 -11.64 15.15
CA ASN A 71 -9.58 -11.62 15.15
C ASN A 71 -10.11 -11.99 16.55
N PRO A 72 -11.00 -11.19 17.18
CA PRO A 72 -11.53 -11.49 18.52
C PRO A 72 -12.10 -12.90 18.66
N TRP A 73 -12.65 -13.47 17.58
CA TRP A 73 -13.23 -14.81 17.58
C TRP A 73 -12.21 -15.96 17.64
N THR A 74 -10.97 -15.72 17.21
CA THR A 74 -9.90 -16.74 17.20
C THR A 74 -8.83 -16.48 18.25
N LEU A 75 -8.81 -15.28 18.82
CA LEU A 75 -7.78 -14.83 19.76
C LEU A 75 -7.69 -15.73 20.99
N GLU A 76 -8.83 -16.16 21.53
CA GLU A 76 -8.90 -17.04 22.69
C GLU A 76 -8.24 -18.41 22.42
N THR A 77 -8.56 -19.02 21.28
CA THR A 77 -7.94 -20.28 20.84
C THR A 77 -6.42 -20.14 20.69
N ILE A 78 -5.95 -19.01 20.14
CA ILE A 78 -4.52 -18.73 19.98
C ILE A 78 -3.84 -18.58 21.33
N LEU A 79 -4.44 -17.85 22.28
CA LEU A 79 -3.88 -17.66 23.62
C LEU A 79 -3.79 -18.98 24.40
N MET A 80 -4.74 -19.90 24.20
CA MET A 80 -4.72 -21.23 24.81
C MET A 80 -3.56 -22.11 24.33
N THR A 81 -2.94 -21.82 23.18
CA THR A 81 -1.77 -22.57 22.70
C THR A 81 -0.47 -22.25 23.45
N GLY A 82 -0.47 -21.25 24.34
CA GLY A 82 0.71 -20.87 25.12
C GLY A 82 1.80 -20.15 24.33
N VAL A 83 1.54 -19.79 23.06
CA VAL A 83 2.46 -19.00 22.24
C VAL A 83 2.41 -17.53 22.67
N SER A 84 3.56 -16.88 22.77
CA SER A 84 3.61 -15.46 23.08
C SER A 84 2.96 -14.63 21.95
N THR A 85 2.03 -13.76 22.33
CA THR A 85 1.27 -12.90 21.41
C THR A 85 2.15 -12.11 20.43
N PRO A 86 3.27 -11.45 20.83
CA PRO A 86 4.10 -10.72 19.88
C PRO A 86 4.78 -11.63 18.85
N VAL A 87 5.23 -12.83 19.24
CA VAL A 87 5.88 -13.77 18.31
C VAL A 87 4.87 -14.28 17.28
N PHE A 88 3.65 -14.57 17.72
CA PHE A 88 2.57 -14.98 16.83
C PHE A 88 2.21 -13.89 15.81
N VAL A 89 2.09 -12.64 16.25
CA VAL A 89 1.78 -11.50 15.37
C VAL A 89 2.88 -11.28 14.35
N ILE A 90 4.14 -11.20 14.81
CA ILE A 90 5.29 -10.95 13.92
C ILE A 90 5.41 -12.09 12.89
N GLY A 91 5.30 -13.34 13.31
CA GLY A 91 5.40 -14.49 12.41
C GLY A 91 4.36 -14.47 11.28
N ASN A 92 3.12 -14.10 11.60
CA ASN A 92 2.03 -14.04 10.60
C ASN A 92 2.14 -12.83 9.68
N VAL A 93 2.55 -11.67 10.21
CA VAL A 93 2.75 -10.46 9.39
C VAL A 93 3.96 -10.62 8.46
N MET A 94 5.03 -11.26 8.95
CA MET A 94 6.29 -11.42 8.21
C MET A 94 6.08 -12.18 6.90
N TRP A 95 5.33 -13.29 6.93
CA TRP A 95 5.06 -14.06 5.71
C TRP A 95 4.25 -13.26 4.70
N ARG A 96 3.24 -12.52 5.15
CA ARG A 96 2.41 -11.69 4.28
C ARG A 96 3.20 -10.52 3.70
N TYR A 97 4.15 -9.96 4.46
CA TYR A 97 5.08 -8.94 3.97
C TYR A 97 6.02 -9.49 2.89
N ILE A 98 6.61 -10.68 3.11
CA ILE A 98 7.47 -11.33 2.12
C ILE A 98 6.70 -11.55 0.82
N LEU A 99 5.45 -12.03 0.89
CA LEU A 99 4.60 -12.19 -0.28
C LEU A 99 4.30 -10.85 -0.96
N SER A 100 3.98 -9.80 -0.20
CA SER A 100 3.78 -8.46 -0.75
C SER A 100 4.98 -7.96 -1.55
N VAL A 101 6.20 -8.08 -0.99
CA VAL A 101 7.44 -7.69 -1.67
C VAL A 101 7.67 -8.52 -2.92
N LEU A 102 7.40 -9.84 -2.85
CA LEU A 102 7.51 -10.72 -4.01
C LEU A 102 6.54 -10.33 -5.13
N THR A 103 5.32 -9.92 -4.80
CA THR A 103 4.33 -9.45 -5.79
C THR A 103 4.65 -8.06 -6.34
N PHE A 104 5.32 -7.20 -5.56
CA PHE A 104 5.68 -5.85 -5.99
C PHE A 104 6.66 -5.83 -7.17
N ILE A 105 7.61 -6.77 -7.20
CA ILE A 105 8.62 -6.89 -8.26
C ILE A 105 7.98 -7.05 -9.66
N PRO A 106 7.10 -8.04 -9.92
CA PRO A 106 6.46 -8.19 -11.23
C PRO A 106 5.54 -7.01 -11.56
N TYR A 107 4.88 -6.37 -10.59
CA TYR A 107 4.09 -5.15 -10.81
C TYR A 107 4.96 -4.04 -11.43
N LEU A 108 6.15 -3.81 -10.90
CA LEU A 108 7.09 -2.82 -11.45
C LEU A 108 7.65 -3.24 -12.81
N LEU A 109 8.06 -4.50 -12.97
CA LEU A 109 8.63 -4.99 -14.23
C LEU A 109 7.66 -4.85 -15.39
N ILE A 110 6.39 -5.23 -15.19
CA ILE A 110 5.34 -5.10 -16.22
C ILE A 110 5.06 -3.61 -16.49
N GLY A 111 5.01 -2.78 -15.44
CA GLY A 111 4.85 -1.32 -15.59
C GLY A 111 5.94 -0.67 -16.44
N ILE A 112 7.20 -1.01 -16.19
CA ILE A 112 8.35 -0.47 -16.94
C ILE A 112 8.34 -0.98 -18.38
N TYR A 113 8.19 -2.29 -18.59
CA TYR A 113 8.34 -2.91 -19.90
C TYR A 113 7.15 -2.62 -20.83
N LEU A 114 5.92 -2.65 -20.32
CA LEU A 114 4.70 -2.54 -21.13
C LEU A 114 4.25 -1.08 -21.33
N PHE A 115 4.49 -0.22 -20.34
CA PHE A 115 4.00 1.18 -20.33
C PHE A 115 5.12 2.23 -20.39
N ASN A 116 6.38 1.80 -20.58
CA ASN A 116 7.57 2.67 -20.71
C ASN A 116 7.72 3.68 -19.55
N VAL A 117 7.36 3.24 -18.33
CA VAL A 117 7.41 4.07 -17.13
C VAL A 117 8.84 4.52 -16.84
N ARG A 118 9.06 5.84 -16.77
CA ARG A 118 10.36 6.42 -16.41
C ARG A 118 10.49 6.52 -14.89
N LEU A 119 11.33 5.68 -14.31
CA LEU A 119 11.67 5.73 -12.88
C LEU A 119 13.06 6.31 -12.70
N ASN A 120 13.19 7.35 -11.89
CA ASN A 120 14.48 7.83 -11.39
C ASN A 120 14.68 7.22 -9.99
N LEU A 121 15.07 5.95 -9.98
CA LEU A 121 15.04 5.15 -8.76
C LEU A 121 16.27 5.43 -7.88
N ASN A 122 16.04 6.04 -6.72
CA ASN A 122 17.06 6.11 -5.67
C ASN A 122 16.87 4.95 -4.69
N VAL A 123 17.55 3.82 -4.98
CA VAL A 123 17.37 2.54 -4.27
C VAL A 123 17.44 2.68 -2.74
N PRO A 124 18.43 3.38 -2.14
CA PRO A 124 18.46 3.63 -0.69
C PRO A 124 17.23 4.35 -0.15
N CYS A 125 16.83 5.46 -0.78
CA CYS A 125 15.68 6.25 -0.33
C CYS A 125 14.37 5.47 -0.45
N THR A 126 14.25 4.67 -1.51
CA THR A 126 13.08 3.81 -1.73
C THR A 126 12.96 2.74 -0.64
N ILE A 127 14.07 2.09 -0.25
CA ILE A 127 14.07 1.10 0.83
C ILE A 127 13.68 1.74 2.17
N ILE A 128 14.24 2.91 2.49
CA ILE A 128 13.91 3.63 3.73
C ILE A 128 12.44 4.04 3.75
N ALA A 129 11.94 4.60 2.64
CA ALA A 129 10.52 4.97 2.51
C ALA A 129 9.61 3.74 2.71
N PHE A 130 10.00 2.58 2.17
CA PHE A 130 9.26 1.34 2.39
C PHE A 130 9.24 0.91 3.85
N ILE A 131 10.38 0.92 4.55
CA ILE A 131 10.45 0.54 5.97
C ILE A 131 9.58 1.49 6.82
N VAL A 132 9.70 2.79 6.60
CA VAL A 132 8.91 3.81 7.31
C VAL A 132 7.41 3.60 7.03
N SER A 133 7.03 3.36 5.78
CA SER A 133 5.63 3.12 5.42
C SER A 133 5.05 1.86 6.05
N ALA A 134 5.84 0.78 6.11
CA ALA A 134 5.44 -0.46 6.76
C ALA A 134 5.24 -0.24 8.26
N ALA A 135 6.14 0.49 8.92
CA ALA A 135 6.04 0.81 10.34
C ALA A 135 4.79 1.63 10.68
N ILE A 136 4.50 2.68 9.91
CA ILE A 136 3.30 3.53 10.09
C ILE A 136 2.03 2.69 10.03
N LEU A 137 1.96 1.77 9.05
CA LEU A 137 0.72 1.03 8.78
C LEU A 137 0.55 -0.20 9.65
N VAL A 138 1.64 -0.84 10.07
CA VAL A 138 1.57 -1.84 11.14
C VAL A 138 1.07 -1.17 12.42
N GLY A 139 1.56 0.02 12.76
CA GLY A 139 1.05 0.79 13.91
C GLY A 139 -0.46 1.05 13.81
N LEU A 140 -0.94 1.54 12.66
CA LEU A 140 -2.36 1.77 12.42
C LEU A 140 -3.18 0.46 12.49
N ALA A 141 -2.64 -0.63 11.95
CA ALA A 141 -3.28 -1.94 11.98
C ALA A 141 -3.38 -2.49 13.42
N MET A 142 -2.38 -2.26 14.27
CA MET A 142 -2.44 -2.64 15.69
C MET A 142 -3.50 -1.84 16.45
N ILE A 143 -3.56 -0.52 16.25
CA ILE A 143 -4.56 0.34 16.91
C ILE A 143 -5.98 -0.08 16.52
N SER A 144 -6.24 -0.24 15.22
CA SER A 144 -7.55 -0.69 14.72
C SER A 144 -7.94 -2.07 15.25
N THR A 145 -7.00 -3.01 15.28
CA THR A 145 -7.26 -4.33 15.84
C THR A 145 -7.56 -4.29 17.34
N GLY A 146 -6.86 -3.46 18.12
CA GLY A 146 -7.16 -3.26 19.53
C GLY A 146 -8.59 -2.76 19.77
N LEU A 147 -9.03 -1.78 18.97
CA LEU A 147 -10.41 -1.28 19.00
C LEU A 147 -11.42 -2.35 18.62
N ARG A 148 -11.11 -3.16 17.61
CA ARG A 148 -11.94 -4.30 17.18
C ARG A 148 -12.14 -5.34 18.29
N ILE A 149 -11.10 -5.64 19.05
CA ILE A 149 -11.16 -6.59 20.18
C ILE A 149 -12.10 -6.07 21.28
N VAL A 150 -12.04 -4.77 21.59
CA VAL A 150 -12.89 -4.15 22.62
C VAL A 150 -14.35 -4.05 22.17
N THR A 151 -14.57 -3.61 20.94
CA THR A 151 -15.92 -3.36 20.40
C THR A 151 -16.65 -4.61 19.96
N LYS A 152 -15.95 -5.73 19.75
CA LYS A 152 -16.50 -7.04 19.31
C LYS A 152 -17.37 -6.97 18.04
N SER A 153 -17.26 -5.90 17.27
CA SER A 153 -18.01 -5.66 16.02
C SER A 153 -17.03 -5.39 14.88
N GLU A 154 -17.51 -5.36 13.64
CA GLU A 154 -16.71 -4.78 12.55
C GLU A 154 -16.37 -3.35 12.94
N ASP A 155 -15.07 -3.10 13.10
CA ASP A 155 -14.55 -1.90 13.72
C ASP A 155 -14.97 -0.66 12.89
N PRO A 156 -15.88 0.20 13.38
CA PRO A 156 -16.37 1.36 12.64
C PRO A 156 -15.23 2.32 12.30
N VAL A 157 -14.13 2.27 13.04
CA VAL A 157 -12.90 3.02 12.77
C VAL A 157 -12.20 2.42 11.55
N THR A 158 -12.03 1.10 11.49
CA THR A 158 -11.50 0.41 10.29
C THR A 158 -12.38 0.65 9.06
N TRP A 159 -13.71 0.60 9.21
CA TRP A 159 -14.64 0.93 8.13
C TRP A 159 -14.46 2.38 7.66
N ALA A 160 -14.46 3.35 8.58
CA ALA A 160 -14.28 4.77 8.25
C ALA A 160 -12.93 5.03 7.58
N ILE A 161 -11.84 4.43 8.09
CA ILE A 161 -10.51 4.52 7.48
C ILE A 161 -10.53 3.94 6.06
N ASN A 162 -11.18 2.80 5.82
CA ASN A 162 -11.26 2.22 4.47
C ASN A 162 -12.07 3.09 3.50
N ILE A 163 -13.19 3.67 3.94
CA ILE A 163 -13.97 4.58 3.10
C ILE A 163 -13.17 5.85 2.78
N LEU A 164 -12.58 6.46 3.81
CA LEU A 164 -11.74 7.64 3.63
C LEU A 164 -10.53 7.33 2.75
N GLN A 165 -9.93 6.15 2.87
CA GLN A 165 -8.84 5.72 2.01
C GLN A 165 -9.29 5.60 0.55
N ASN A 166 -10.41 4.93 0.28
CA ASN A 166 -10.89 4.76 -1.09
C ASN A 166 -11.22 6.12 -1.74
N LEU A 167 -11.70 7.07 -0.94
CA LEU A 167 -12.09 8.39 -1.43
C LEU A 167 -10.91 9.39 -1.52
N PHE A 168 -9.96 9.32 -0.57
CA PHE A 168 -8.94 10.36 -0.34
C PHE A 168 -7.49 9.88 -0.41
N SER A 169 -7.20 8.59 -0.55
CA SER A 169 -5.81 8.08 -0.48
C SER A 169 -4.89 8.55 -1.61
N GLY A 170 -5.44 9.19 -2.65
CA GLY A 170 -4.65 9.72 -3.75
C GLY A 170 -3.89 8.66 -4.55
N ILE A 171 -4.35 7.40 -4.56
CA ILE A 171 -3.76 6.33 -5.37
C ILE A 171 -3.90 6.65 -6.86
N ALA A 172 -5.10 7.05 -7.28
CA ALA A 172 -5.42 7.32 -8.68
C ALA A 172 -5.15 8.77 -9.13
N PHE A 173 -5.03 9.70 -8.18
CA PHE A 173 -4.89 11.13 -8.44
C PHE A 173 -4.08 11.83 -7.34
N PRO A 174 -3.31 12.88 -7.66
CA PRO A 174 -2.63 13.67 -6.64
C PRO A 174 -3.61 14.37 -5.69
N VAL A 175 -3.25 14.43 -4.40
CA VAL A 175 -4.08 14.98 -3.32
C VAL A 175 -4.42 16.47 -3.56
N VAL A 176 -3.58 17.22 -4.26
CA VAL A 176 -3.84 18.64 -4.55
C VAL A 176 -5.01 18.85 -5.52
N TYR A 177 -5.33 17.87 -6.37
CA TYR A 177 -6.52 17.95 -7.22
C TYR A 177 -7.82 17.80 -6.43
N LEU A 178 -7.77 17.31 -5.19
CA LEU A 178 -8.95 17.12 -4.36
C LEU A 178 -9.58 18.47 -3.97
N ASP A 179 -8.76 19.51 -3.74
CA ASP A 179 -9.24 20.87 -3.51
C ASP A 179 -9.91 21.47 -4.76
N THR A 180 -9.53 21.01 -5.97
CA THR A 180 -10.11 21.49 -7.22
C THR A 180 -11.42 20.80 -7.60
N ILE A 181 -11.65 19.57 -7.13
CA ILE A 181 -12.80 18.73 -7.53
C ILE A 181 -13.90 18.72 -6.47
N PHE A 182 -13.57 18.67 -5.18
CA PHE A 182 -14.54 18.49 -4.11
C PHE A 182 -14.85 19.80 -3.39
N PHE A 183 -13.95 20.27 -2.53
CA PHE A 183 -14.11 21.49 -1.75
C PHE A 183 -12.73 22.02 -1.35
N PRO A 184 -12.54 23.35 -1.26
CA PRO A 184 -11.30 23.92 -0.76
C PRO A 184 -11.06 23.48 0.70
N GLY A 185 -9.98 22.73 0.94
CA GLY A 185 -9.63 22.15 2.25
C GLY A 185 -9.73 20.62 2.31
N ALA A 186 -10.24 19.96 1.27
CA ALA A 186 -10.30 18.50 1.19
C ALA A 186 -8.91 17.84 1.20
N SER A 187 -7.89 18.55 0.71
CA SER A 187 -6.49 18.12 0.84
C SER A 187 -6.08 17.92 2.29
N ILE A 188 -6.53 18.77 3.22
CA ILE A 188 -6.15 18.71 4.64
C ILE A 188 -6.65 17.41 5.28
N VAL A 189 -7.88 17.01 4.96
CA VAL A 189 -8.47 15.75 5.44
C VAL A 189 -7.69 14.55 4.89
N SER A 190 -7.25 14.64 3.63
CA SER A 190 -6.43 13.58 3.02
C SER A 190 -5.07 13.46 3.69
N TRP A 191 -4.43 14.59 4.03
CA TRP A 191 -3.17 14.61 4.77
C TRP A 191 -3.29 14.17 6.23
N LEU A 192 -4.49 14.12 6.81
CA LEU A 192 -4.71 13.50 8.11
C LEU A 192 -4.54 11.97 8.04
N LEU A 193 -4.77 11.37 6.87
CA LEU A 193 -4.70 9.93 6.69
C LEU A 193 -3.24 9.46 6.58
N PRO A 194 -2.78 8.52 7.44
CA PRO A 194 -1.41 8.01 7.40
C PRO A 194 -1.02 7.37 6.06
N GLN A 195 -2.00 6.79 5.37
CA GLN A 195 -1.80 6.14 4.08
C GLN A 195 -1.43 7.14 2.98
N THR A 196 -1.93 8.37 3.04
CA THR A 196 -1.59 9.43 2.10
C THR A 196 -0.12 9.80 2.18
N TRP A 197 0.43 9.87 3.40
CA TRP A 197 1.87 10.08 3.65
C TRP A 197 2.71 8.93 3.08
N VAL A 198 2.23 7.70 3.23
CA VAL A 198 2.89 6.52 2.68
C VAL A 198 3.00 6.60 1.16
N TYR A 199 1.90 6.89 0.46
CA TYR A 199 1.93 7.05 -1.00
C TYR A 199 2.82 8.23 -1.42
N HIS A 200 2.81 9.32 -0.66
CA HIS A 200 3.63 10.49 -0.94
C HIS A 200 5.14 10.20 -0.80
N LEU A 201 5.57 9.59 0.30
CA LEU A 201 6.97 9.24 0.57
C LEU A 201 7.52 8.28 -0.48
N CYS A 202 6.76 7.22 -0.80
CA CYS A 202 7.18 6.24 -1.80
C CYS A 202 7.28 6.88 -3.19
N ARG A 203 6.32 7.74 -3.58
CA ARG A 203 6.39 8.48 -4.86
C ARG A 203 7.58 9.42 -4.93
N LEU A 204 7.84 10.21 -3.89
CA LEU A 204 9.01 11.08 -3.83
C LEU A 204 10.31 10.27 -4.01
N SER A 205 10.40 9.10 -3.38
CA SER A 205 11.59 8.25 -3.46
C SER A 205 11.83 7.60 -4.83
N MET A 206 10.76 7.39 -5.61
CA MET A 206 10.80 6.64 -6.87
C MET A 206 10.72 7.52 -8.12
N LEU A 207 10.12 8.71 -7.99
CA LEU A 207 9.85 9.62 -9.11
C LEU A 207 10.72 10.88 -9.07
N THR A 208 11.13 11.33 -7.89
CA THR A 208 11.87 12.59 -7.72
C THR A 208 13.37 12.32 -7.58
N ASN A 209 14.19 13.07 -8.33
CA ASN A 209 15.64 13.02 -8.16
C ASN A 209 16.01 13.46 -6.73
N PRO A 210 16.98 12.82 -6.07
CA PRO A 210 17.55 13.37 -4.84
C PRO A 210 18.17 14.73 -5.19
N ARG A 211 17.52 15.82 -4.77
CA ARG A 211 18.26 17.08 -4.65
C ARG A 211 19.28 16.82 -3.54
N PRO A 212 20.59 16.90 -3.83
CA PRO A 212 21.55 16.91 -2.74
C PRO A 212 21.16 18.02 -1.77
N ALA A 213 21.22 17.75 -0.47
CA ALA A 213 20.86 18.67 0.61
C ALA A 213 21.80 19.88 0.73
N TYR A 214 22.43 20.29 -0.36
CA TYR A 214 23.38 21.39 -0.49
C TYR A 214 23.12 22.10 -1.84
N ALA A 215 21.94 22.70 -1.98
CA ALA A 215 21.66 23.71 -3.00
C ALA A 215 20.38 24.49 -2.65
N ALA A 216 20.43 25.26 -1.56
CA ALA A 216 19.80 26.57 -1.35
C ALA A 216 20.11 27.03 0.08
#